data_AF-A0A7J3ZMF8-F1
#
_entry.id   AF-A0A7J3ZMF8-F1
#
_cell.length_a   1.000
_cell.length_b   1.000
_cell.length_c   1.000
_cell.angle_alpha   90.00
_cell.angle_beta   90.00
_cell.angle_gamma   90.00
#
_symmetry.space_group_name_H-M   'P 1'
#
loop_
_entity.id
_entity.type
_entity.pdbx_description
1 polymer ?
#
loop_
_entity_poly.entity_id
_entity_poly.type
_entity_poly.pdbx_seq_one_letter_code
_entity_poly.pdbx_strand_id
1 'polypeptide(L)'
;MSVIKEAGPSSPTGYTEADVLGALIALRDLGRIGRSRLSRILGIGEGSLRGLLKNLEKARIIERSRSGVSLVKWVARELSSMHIAEFAPASSVIPWERVVLVQLCNVKPRLDYKGVIEVRDNTLRWGSLGCIIATIEHGRLKITGLENYGLVREIESELQNYITDCDGVLGVIGCDKRALRWALIYGFLEGVCWFI
;
A
#
# COMPACT_ATOMS: atom_id res chain seq x y z
N MET A 1 6.09 -27.71 4.39
CA MET A 1 4.72 -27.32 4.75
C MET A 1 4.49 -25.89 4.29
N SER A 2 3.88 -25.70 3.11
CA SER A 2 3.55 -24.38 2.58
C SER A 2 2.16 -23.98 3.09
N VAL A 3 2.10 -22.96 3.94
CA VAL A 3 0.85 -22.26 4.24
C VAL A 3 1.08 -20.80 3.87
N ILE A 4 0.84 -20.48 2.59
CA ILE A 4 0.60 -19.11 2.14
C ILE A 4 -0.74 -19.14 1.40
N LYS A 5 -1.78 -18.95 2.18
CA LYS A 5 -3.16 -18.59 1.85
C LYS A 5 -3.68 -18.17 3.21
N GLU A 6 -3.75 -16.88 3.52
CA GLU A 6 -4.87 -16.03 3.16
C GLU A 6 -4.48 -14.58 3.44
N ALA A 7 -4.67 -13.69 2.46
CA ALA A 7 -4.76 -12.25 2.70
C ALA A 7 -5.55 -11.63 1.54
N GLY A 8 -6.79 -12.09 1.37
CA GLY A 8 -7.73 -11.53 0.38
C GLY A 8 -8.71 -12.56 -0.19
N PRO A 9 -9.85 -12.09 -0.75
CA PRO A 9 -10.84 -12.95 -1.40
C PRO A 9 -10.21 -13.75 -2.55
N SER A 10 -10.62 -15.01 -2.69
CA SER A 10 -10.09 -15.91 -3.73
C SER A 10 -10.61 -15.52 -5.11
N SER A 11 -9.71 -15.39 -6.09
CA SER A 11 -10.04 -14.99 -7.46
C SER A 11 -10.11 -16.19 -8.41
N PRO A 12 -11.13 -16.28 -9.29
CA PRO A 12 -11.22 -17.30 -10.34
C PRO A 12 -10.05 -17.29 -11.33
N THR A 13 -9.36 -16.15 -11.46
CA THR A 13 -8.24 -15.96 -12.40
C THR A 13 -6.89 -16.41 -11.82
N GLY A 14 -6.86 -16.81 -10.55
CA GLY A 14 -5.64 -17.26 -9.85
C GLY A 14 -4.77 -16.15 -9.29
N TYR A 15 -5.17 -14.88 -9.44
CA TYR A 15 -4.56 -13.70 -8.82
C TYR A 15 -5.64 -12.64 -8.52
N THR A 16 -5.37 -11.78 -7.54
CA THR A 16 -6.28 -10.74 -7.02
C THR A 16 -5.86 -9.34 -7.47
N GLU A 17 -6.69 -8.34 -7.20
CA GLU A 17 -6.38 -6.92 -7.40
C GLU A 17 -5.18 -6.48 -6.54
N ALA A 18 -5.05 -7.03 -5.32
CA ALA A 18 -3.88 -6.82 -4.48
C ALA A 18 -2.60 -7.38 -5.13
N ASP A 19 -2.68 -8.51 -5.83
CA ASP A 19 -1.55 -9.06 -6.59
C ASP A 19 -1.18 -8.17 -7.78
N VAL A 20 -2.18 -7.57 -8.44
CA VAL A 20 -1.96 -6.58 -9.50
C VAL A 20 -1.23 -5.37 -8.94
N LEU A 21 -1.72 -4.79 -7.85
CA LEU A 21 -1.08 -3.66 -7.20
C LEU A 21 0.35 -4.00 -6.74
N GLY A 22 0.54 -5.16 -6.12
CA GLY A 22 1.84 -5.67 -5.72
C GLY A 22 2.81 -5.77 -6.89
N ALA A 23 2.35 -6.25 -8.05
CA ALA A 23 3.16 -6.31 -9.26
C ALA A 23 3.60 -4.91 -9.72
N LEU A 24 2.68 -3.94 -9.71
CA LEU A 24 2.97 -2.56 -10.11
C LEU A 24 3.98 -1.89 -9.17
N ILE A 25 3.79 -2.04 -7.85
CA ILE A 25 4.70 -1.50 -6.83
C ILE A 25 6.08 -2.15 -6.95
N ALA A 26 6.15 -3.48 -7.10
CA ALA A 26 7.42 -4.18 -7.25
C ALA A 26 8.17 -3.74 -8.52
N LEU A 27 7.47 -3.54 -9.64
CA LEU A 27 8.08 -3.06 -10.88
C LEU A 27 8.50 -1.58 -10.81
N ARG A 28 7.78 -0.76 -10.03
CA ARG A 28 8.19 0.62 -9.73
C ARG A 28 9.49 0.63 -8.92
N ASP A 29 9.53 -0.12 -7.83
CA ASP A 29 10.62 -0.08 -6.85
C ASP A 29 11.89 -0.77 -7.37
N LEU A 30 11.74 -1.88 -8.11
CA LEU A 30 12.88 -2.69 -8.59
C LEU A 30 13.22 -2.48 -10.07
N GLY A 31 12.39 -1.71 -10.79
CA GLY A 31 12.53 -1.54 -12.23
C GLY A 31 12.29 -2.84 -13.00
N ARG A 32 13.16 -3.12 -13.98
CA ARG A 32 13.01 -4.29 -14.85
C ARG A 32 13.33 -5.58 -14.10
N ILE A 33 12.39 -6.52 -14.08
CA ILE A 33 12.50 -7.78 -13.33
C ILE A 33 12.10 -9.02 -14.14
N GLY A 34 12.77 -10.13 -13.89
CA GLY A 34 12.41 -11.43 -14.45
C GLY A 34 11.14 -12.01 -13.79
N ARG A 35 10.33 -12.74 -14.58
CA ARG A 35 9.06 -13.32 -14.14
C ARG A 35 9.21 -14.22 -12.90
N SER A 36 10.18 -15.12 -12.87
CA SER A 36 10.35 -16.03 -11.73
C SER A 36 10.72 -15.29 -10.44
N ARG A 37 11.46 -14.18 -10.52
CA ARG A 37 11.74 -13.33 -9.35
C ARG A 37 10.47 -12.60 -8.90
N LEU A 38 9.71 -12.03 -9.84
CA LEU A 38 8.44 -11.38 -9.55
C LEU A 38 7.41 -12.34 -8.92
N SER A 39 7.35 -13.59 -9.39
CA SER A 39 6.47 -14.64 -8.83
C SER A 39 6.77 -14.90 -7.36
N ARG A 40 8.06 -15.00 -7.00
CA ARG A 40 8.50 -15.21 -5.61
C ARG A 40 8.21 -14.01 -4.73
N ILE A 41 8.40 -12.80 -5.24
CA ILE A 41 8.08 -11.56 -4.51
C ILE A 41 6.58 -11.54 -4.21
N LEU A 42 5.74 -11.79 -5.21
CA LEU A 42 4.28 -11.73 -5.04
C LEU A 42 3.71 -12.94 -4.29
N GLY A 43 4.43 -14.05 -4.22
CA GLY A 43 3.93 -15.29 -3.60
C GLY A 43 2.87 -16.02 -4.43
N ILE A 44 2.68 -15.65 -5.69
CA ILE A 44 1.71 -16.28 -6.60
C ILE A 44 2.39 -17.30 -7.52
N GLY A 45 1.62 -18.29 -7.98
CA GLY A 45 2.11 -19.30 -8.92
C GLY A 45 2.45 -18.73 -10.30
N GLU A 46 3.40 -19.37 -10.99
CA GLU A 46 3.89 -18.87 -12.29
C GLU A 46 2.79 -18.79 -13.36
N GLY A 47 1.81 -19.71 -13.32
CA GLY A 47 0.64 -19.69 -14.19
C GLY A 47 -0.22 -18.45 -13.99
N SER A 48 -0.53 -18.11 -12.74
CA SER A 48 -1.26 -16.90 -12.36
C SER A 48 -0.50 -15.64 -12.77
N LEU A 49 0.80 -15.59 -12.48
CA LEU A 49 1.65 -14.46 -12.89
C LEU A 49 1.66 -14.30 -14.42
N ARG A 50 1.70 -15.40 -15.18
CA ARG A 50 1.64 -15.34 -16.64
C ARG A 50 0.34 -14.68 -17.11
N GLY A 51 -0.79 -15.03 -16.50
CA GLY A 51 -2.10 -14.43 -16.77
C GLY A 51 -2.11 -12.93 -16.45
N LEU A 52 -1.69 -12.57 -15.24
CA LEU A 52 -1.58 -11.19 -14.76
C LEU A 52 -0.76 -10.34 -15.73
N LEU A 53 0.48 -10.76 -16.04
CA LEU A 53 1.36 -10.01 -16.94
C LEU A 53 0.81 -9.93 -18.36
N LYS A 54 0.11 -10.96 -18.86
CA LYS A 54 -0.53 -10.90 -20.18
C LYS A 54 -1.62 -9.82 -20.21
N ASN A 55 -2.38 -9.67 -19.13
CA ASN A 55 -3.44 -8.67 -19.04
C ASN A 55 -2.88 -7.25 -18.89
N LEU A 56 -1.84 -7.06 -18.06
CA LEU A 56 -1.16 -5.76 -17.94
C LEU A 56 -0.51 -5.30 -19.26
N GLU A 57 0.09 -6.23 -20.01
CA GLU A 57 0.68 -5.95 -21.31
C GLU A 57 -0.38 -5.56 -22.35
N LYS A 58 -1.51 -6.28 -22.40
CA LYS A 58 -2.66 -5.91 -23.24
C LYS A 58 -3.20 -4.51 -22.91
N ALA A 59 -3.21 -4.16 -21.63
CA ALA A 59 -3.61 -2.84 -21.14
C ALA A 59 -2.52 -1.76 -21.34
N ARG A 60 -1.37 -2.10 -21.92
CA ARG A 60 -0.22 -1.19 -22.14
C ARG A 60 0.33 -0.57 -20.85
N ILE A 61 0.23 -1.29 -19.73
CA ILE A 61 0.73 -0.87 -18.41
C ILE A 61 2.19 -1.29 -18.21
N ILE A 62 2.60 -2.38 -18.87
CA ILE A 62 3.96 -2.92 -18.80
C ILE A 62 4.52 -3.15 -20.20
N GLU A 63 5.84 -3.27 -20.27
CA GLU A 63 6.58 -3.65 -21.46
C GLU A 63 7.49 -4.86 -21.18
N ARG A 64 7.62 -5.75 -22.16
CA ARG A 64 8.50 -6.92 -22.10
C ARG A 64 9.76 -6.70 -22.92
N SER A 65 10.87 -7.24 -22.45
CA SER A 65 12.08 -7.44 -23.24
C SER A 65 12.76 -8.75 -22.86
N ARG A 66 13.88 -9.06 -23.51
CA ARG A 66 14.71 -10.23 -23.19
C ARG A 66 15.20 -10.23 -21.74
N SER A 67 15.40 -9.05 -21.13
CA SER A 67 15.88 -8.92 -19.75
C SER A 67 14.77 -8.88 -18.69
N GLY A 68 13.50 -8.91 -19.09
CA GLY A 68 12.37 -8.99 -18.16
C GLY A 68 11.24 -8.01 -18.45
N VAL A 69 10.44 -7.73 -17.43
CA VAL A 69 9.25 -6.88 -17.48
C VAL A 69 9.50 -5.59 -16.71
N SER A 70 9.03 -4.45 -17.22
CA SER A 70 9.04 -3.15 -16.55
C SER A 70 7.72 -2.42 -16.76
N LEU A 71 7.44 -1.41 -15.93
CA LEU A 71 6.36 -0.46 -16.19
C LEU A 71 6.67 0.38 -17.43
N VAL A 72 5.62 0.79 -18.14
CA VAL A 72 5.76 1.88 -19.10
C VAL A 72 5.96 3.21 -18.37
N LYS A 73 6.68 4.16 -18.99
CA LYS A 73 7.15 5.39 -18.34
C LYS A 73 6.04 6.23 -17.69
N TRP A 74 4.88 6.35 -18.33
CA TRP A 74 3.78 7.15 -17.78
C TRP A 74 3.16 6.51 -16.54
N VAL A 75 3.01 5.17 -16.50
CA VAL A 75 2.51 4.46 -15.30
C VAL A 75 3.48 4.61 -14.13
N ALA A 76 4.78 4.48 -14.39
CA ALA A 76 5.80 4.68 -13.36
C ALA A 76 5.74 6.10 -12.78
N ARG A 77 5.44 7.10 -13.61
CA ARG A 77 5.22 8.49 -13.15
C ARG A 77 3.96 8.62 -12.31
N GLU A 78 2.84 8.03 -12.70
CA GLU A 78 1.61 8.10 -11.89
C GLU A 78 1.82 7.48 -10.49
N LEU A 79 2.48 6.33 -10.43
CA LEU A 79 2.76 5.63 -9.17
C LEU A 79 3.83 6.32 -8.29
N SER A 80 4.51 7.35 -8.81
CA SER A 80 5.48 8.14 -8.04
C SER A 80 4.82 9.09 -7.04
N SER A 81 3.52 9.37 -7.21
CA SER A 81 2.72 10.13 -6.24
C SER A 81 2.42 9.37 -4.95
N MET A 82 2.70 8.06 -4.92
CA MET A 82 2.49 7.21 -3.75
C MET A 82 3.83 6.86 -3.11
N HIS A 83 4.06 7.43 -1.93
CA HIS A 83 5.19 7.06 -1.09
C HIS A 83 4.82 5.89 -0.17
N ILE A 84 5.74 4.93 -0.02
CA ILE A 84 5.52 3.75 0.81
C ILE A 84 6.77 3.47 1.63
N ALA A 85 6.61 3.37 2.94
CA ALA A 85 7.66 2.97 3.86
C ALA A 85 7.22 1.77 4.69
N GLU A 86 8.19 1.01 5.20
CA GLU A 86 7.95 -0.09 6.12
C GLU A 86 8.98 -0.01 7.24
N PHE A 87 8.54 -0.07 8.49
CA PHE A 87 9.40 0.08 9.65
C PHE A 87 8.81 -0.58 10.90
N ALA A 88 9.67 -0.74 11.92
CA ALA A 88 9.26 -1.07 13.28
C ALA A 88 9.23 0.23 14.09
N PRO A 89 8.06 0.62 14.67
CA PRO A 89 7.94 1.72 15.61
C PRO A 89 9.00 1.68 16.71
N ALA A 90 9.54 2.85 17.04
CA ALA A 90 10.54 3.04 18.09
C ALA A 90 9.91 3.42 19.44
N SER A 91 8.66 3.89 19.43
CA SER A 91 7.93 4.27 20.65
C SER A 91 6.65 3.44 20.83
N SER A 92 6.02 3.55 21.99
CA SER A 92 4.73 2.91 22.26
C SER A 92 3.52 3.66 21.72
N VAL A 93 3.72 4.85 21.13
CA VAL A 93 2.61 5.67 20.60
C VAL A 93 1.94 5.02 19.38
N ILE A 94 2.71 4.24 18.62
CA ILE A 94 2.23 3.38 17.55
C ILE A 94 2.39 1.92 18.03
N PRO A 95 1.31 1.25 18.48
CA PRO A 95 1.41 0.03 19.28
C PRO A 95 1.60 -1.25 18.45
N TRP A 96 2.26 -1.16 17.29
CA TRP A 96 2.44 -2.29 16.36
C TRP A 96 3.91 -2.59 16.14
N GLU A 97 4.31 -3.87 16.13
CA GLU A 97 5.72 -4.25 15.89
C GLU A 97 6.18 -3.97 14.46
N ARG A 98 5.24 -3.91 13.51
CA ARG A 98 5.49 -3.68 12.10
C ARG A 98 4.41 -2.77 11.53
N VAL A 99 4.86 -1.76 10.80
CA VAL A 99 4.02 -0.75 10.17
C VAL A 99 4.34 -0.68 8.68
N VAL A 100 3.28 -0.68 7.87
CA VAL A 100 3.33 -0.26 6.47
C VAL A 100 2.69 1.12 6.38
N LEU A 101 3.49 2.10 5.98
CA LEU A 101 3.05 3.47 5.78
C LEU A 101 2.78 3.69 4.28
N VAL A 102 1.62 4.26 3.98
CA VAL A 102 1.22 4.65 2.62
C VAL A 102 0.83 6.11 2.63
N GLN A 103 1.56 6.94 1.88
CA GLN A 103 1.24 8.35 1.70
C GLN A 103 0.86 8.60 0.23
N LEU A 104 -0.34 9.09 0.00
CA LEU A 104 -0.81 9.54 -1.30
C LEU A 104 -0.60 11.06 -1.37
N CYS A 105 0.35 11.51 -2.19
CA CYS A 105 0.65 12.92 -2.38
C CYS A 105 -0.34 13.58 -3.35
N ASN A 106 -0.54 14.89 -3.18
CA ASN A 106 -1.32 15.75 -4.08
C ASN A 106 -2.80 15.34 -4.21
N VAL A 107 -3.35 14.74 -3.15
CA VAL A 107 -4.78 14.40 -3.05
C VAL A 107 -5.38 15.11 -1.85
N LYS A 108 -6.61 15.61 -2.00
CA LYS A 108 -7.34 16.27 -0.91
C LYS A 108 -8.61 15.49 -0.61
N PRO A 109 -8.54 14.49 0.29
CA PRO A 109 -9.67 13.60 0.51
C PRO A 109 -10.78 14.30 1.29
N ARG A 110 -12.02 13.88 1.08
CA ARG A 110 -13.16 14.27 1.90
C ARG A 110 -13.42 13.22 2.99
N LEU A 111 -12.44 13.04 3.88
CA LEU A 111 -12.51 12.08 4.97
C LEU A 111 -13.09 12.72 6.23
N ASP A 112 -14.40 12.56 6.40
CA ASP A 112 -15.05 12.79 7.69
C ASP A 112 -14.83 11.60 8.64
N TYR A 113 -15.40 11.67 9.84
CA TYR A 113 -15.25 10.60 10.84
C TYR A 113 -15.79 9.25 10.33
N LYS A 114 -16.88 9.26 9.56
CA LYS A 114 -17.48 8.04 8.99
C LYS A 114 -16.56 7.46 7.91
N GLY A 115 -16.04 8.29 7.02
CA GLY A 115 -15.11 7.88 5.98
C GLY A 115 -13.83 7.27 6.54
N VAL A 116 -13.28 7.85 7.61
CA VAL A 116 -12.12 7.27 8.30
C VAL A 116 -12.41 5.88 8.86
N ILE A 117 -13.59 5.66 9.44
CA ILE A 117 -13.99 4.33 9.91
C ILE A 117 -14.12 3.35 8.73
N GLU A 118 -14.73 3.78 7.62
CA GLU A 118 -14.90 2.92 6.44
C GLU A 118 -13.55 2.51 5.82
N VAL A 119 -12.61 3.45 5.67
CA VAL A 119 -11.26 3.14 5.19
C VAL A 119 -10.54 2.20 6.14
N ARG A 120 -10.63 2.42 7.45
CA ARG A 120 -10.00 1.56 8.47
C ARG A 120 -10.56 0.15 8.40
N ASP A 121 -11.88 0.02 8.41
CA ASP A 121 -12.56 -1.28 8.39
C ASP A 121 -12.29 -2.02 7.09
N ASN A 122 -12.16 -1.31 5.95
CA ASN A 122 -11.69 -1.92 4.71
C ASN A 122 -10.25 -2.45 4.85
N THR A 123 -9.34 -1.64 5.39
CA THR A 123 -7.94 -2.03 5.60
C THR A 123 -7.82 -3.26 6.51
N LEU A 124 -8.63 -3.33 7.57
CA LEU A 124 -8.72 -4.49 8.48
C LEU A 124 -9.11 -5.79 7.76
N ARG A 125 -10.04 -5.73 6.80
CA ARG A 125 -10.45 -6.90 6.00
C ARG A 125 -9.32 -7.51 5.17
N TRP A 126 -8.29 -6.71 4.88
CA TRP A 126 -7.09 -7.13 4.15
C TRP A 126 -5.94 -7.60 5.06
N GLY A 127 -6.21 -7.80 6.36
CA GLY A 127 -5.30 -8.45 7.29
C GLY A 127 -4.43 -7.50 8.12
N SER A 128 -4.77 -6.20 8.17
CA SER A 128 -4.13 -5.29 9.12
C SER A 128 -4.61 -5.54 10.56
N LEU A 129 -3.76 -5.31 11.55
CA LEU A 129 -4.13 -5.28 12.97
C LEU A 129 -4.85 -3.98 13.36
N GLY A 130 -4.59 -2.91 12.59
CA GLY A 130 -5.19 -1.60 12.77
C GLY A 130 -4.65 -0.62 11.74
N CYS A 131 -5.30 0.54 11.64
CA CYS A 131 -4.92 1.59 10.70
C CYS A 131 -5.19 2.96 11.32
N ILE A 132 -4.16 3.81 11.41
CA ILE A 132 -4.33 5.24 11.66
C ILE A 132 -4.43 5.92 10.30
N ILE A 133 -5.48 6.72 10.12
CA ILE A 133 -5.68 7.50 8.91
C ILE A 133 -5.53 8.97 9.29
N ALA A 134 -4.65 9.65 8.56
CA ALA A 134 -4.35 11.05 8.77
C ALA A 134 -4.32 11.79 7.43
N THR A 135 -4.38 13.11 7.52
CA THR A 135 -4.13 14.02 6.40
C THR A 135 -2.92 14.87 6.74
N ILE A 136 -2.14 15.20 5.72
CA ILE A 136 -1.05 16.18 5.82
C ILE A 136 -1.52 17.40 5.05
N GLU A 137 -1.66 18.51 5.75
CA GLU A 137 -2.03 19.81 5.18
C GLU A 137 -1.05 20.87 5.66
N HIS A 138 -0.38 21.55 4.72
CA HIS A 138 0.66 22.54 5.01
C HIS A 138 1.76 21.98 5.92
N GLY A 139 2.18 20.74 5.67
CA GLY A 139 3.23 20.05 6.43
C GLY A 139 2.84 19.68 7.86
N ARG A 140 1.55 19.72 8.22
CA ARG A 140 1.06 19.34 9.56
C ARG A 140 0.20 18.09 9.50
N LEU A 141 0.45 17.18 10.44
CA LEU A 141 -0.35 15.98 10.60
C LEU A 141 -1.70 16.29 11.27
N LYS A 142 -2.79 15.86 10.64
CA LYS A 142 -4.15 15.92 11.18
C LYS A 142 -4.76 14.53 11.20
N ILE A 143 -5.02 14.01 12.40
CA ILE A 143 -5.67 12.71 12.61
C ILE A 143 -7.14 12.96 12.96
N THR A 144 -8.05 12.60 12.05
CA THR A 144 -9.49 12.78 12.28
C THR A 144 -9.95 11.93 13.46
N GLY A 145 -10.66 12.55 14.41
CA GLY A 145 -11.13 11.88 15.64
C GLY A 145 -10.11 11.87 16.79
N LEU A 146 -8.94 12.48 16.62
CA LEU A 146 -7.97 12.65 17.70
C LEU A 146 -7.69 14.14 17.97
N GLU A 147 -8.23 14.65 19.07
CA GLU A 147 -8.08 16.06 19.49
C GLU A 147 -6.91 16.30 20.45
N ASN A 148 -6.26 15.22 20.93
CA ASN A 148 -5.11 15.32 21.81
C ASN A 148 -3.86 15.75 21.04
N TYR A 149 -3.58 17.06 21.05
CA TYR A 149 -2.42 17.65 20.38
C TYR A 149 -1.07 17.09 20.84
N GLY A 150 -0.93 16.66 22.10
CA GLY A 150 0.30 16.04 22.61
C GLY A 150 0.56 14.70 21.91
N LEU A 151 -0.46 13.85 21.86
CA LEU A 151 -0.39 12.55 21.20
C LEU A 151 -0.15 12.68 19.69
N VAL A 152 -0.81 13.62 19.03
CA VAL A 152 -0.60 13.89 17.59
C VAL A 152 0.86 14.26 17.32
N ARG A 153 1.49 15.09 18.16
CA ARG A 153 2.91 15.47 18.02
C ARG A 153 3.87 14.30 18.24
N GLU A 154 3.57 13.42 19.20
CA GLU A 154 4.36 12.21 19.41
C GLU A 154 4.32 11.29 18.18
N ILE A 155 3.12 11.08 17.62
CA ILE A 155 2.95 10.32 16.37
C ILE A 155 3.70 11.01 15.22
N GLU A 156 3.54 12.32 15.05
CA GLU A 156 4.24 13.09 14.00
C GLU A 156 5.77 12.97 14.12
N SER A 157 6.32 13.09 15.34
CA SER A 157 7.76 12.93 15.60
C SER A 157 8.27 11.52 15.29
N GLU A 158 7.46 10.49 15.47
CA GLU A 158 7.84 9.12 15.12
C GLU A 158 7.80 8.89 13.60
N LEU A 159 6.84 9.52 12.92
CA LEU A 159 6.63 9.36 11.48
C LEU A 159 7.55 10.25 10.63
N GLN A 160 8.20 11.27 11.20
CA GLN A 160 8.95 12.30 10.46
C GLN A 160 10.01 11.76 9.48
N ASN A 161 10.65 10.62 9.78
CA ASN A 161 11.68 10.02 8.93
C ASN A 161 11.09 9.12 7.82
N TYR A 162 9.79 8.87 7.86
CA TYR A 162 9.11 7.94 6.96
C TYR A 162 8.08 8.61 6.07
N ILE A 163 7.66 9.85 6.37
CA ILE A 163 6.80 10.66 5.52
C ILE A 163 7.63 11.55 4.58
N THR A 164 7.01 11.93 3.48
CA THR A 164 7.54 12.96 2.57
C THR A 164 6.86 14.29 2.83
N ASP A 165 7.54 15.38 2.49
CA ASP A 165 6.99 16.74 2.54
C ASP A 165 6.02 16.97 1.37
N CYS A 166 4.86 16.31 1.44
CA CYS A 166 3.77 16.45 0.48
C CYS A 166 2.42 16.44 1.20
N ASP A 167 1.55 17.36 0.83
CA ASP A 167 0.16 17.34 1.28
C ASP A 167 -0.56 16.12 0.69
N GLY A 168 -1.45 15.52 1.47
CA GLY A 168 -2.02 14.23 1.07
C GLY A 168 -2.76 13.45 2.16
N VAL A 169 -3.03 12.19 1.84
CA VAL A 169 -3.57 11.19 2.79
C VAL A 169 -2.45 10.29 3.26
N LEU A 170 -2.45 9.97 4.55
CA LEU A 170 -1.52 9.07 5.18
C LEU A 170 -2.26 7.91 5.83
N GLY A 171 -1.90 6.68 5.47
CA GLY A 171 -2.28 5.46 6.15
C GLY A 171 -1.09 4.90 6.90
N VAL A 172 -1.22 4.69 8.21
CA VAL A 172 -0.24 4.01 9.06
C VAL A 172 -0.85 2.67 9.46
N ILE A 173 -0.43 1.61 8.78
CA ILE A 173 -1.09 0.32 8.82
C ILE A 173 -0.28 -0.63 9.69
N GLY A 174 -0.80 -0.95 10.87
CA GLY A 174 -0.25 -1.97 11.75
C GLY A 174 -0.48 -3.37 11.21
N CYS A 175 0.53 -4.22 11.23
CA CYS A 175 0.40 -5.59 10.75
C CYS A 175 1.31 -6.56 11.49
N ASP A 176 1.03 -7.85 11.31
CA ASP A 176 1.93 -8.91 11.78
C ASP A 176 3.11 -9.10 10.79
N LYS A 177 4.07 -9.96 11.20
CA LYS A 177 5.27 -10.26 10.40
C LYS A 177 5.00 -11.06 9.13
N ARG A 178 3.81 -11.64 8.97
CA ARG A 178 3.46 -12.54 7.86
C ARG A 178 2.52 -11.88 6.85
N ALA A 179 1.92 -10.75 7.21
CA ALA A 179 0.99 -10.02 6.37
C ALA A 179 1.66 -9.58 5.07
N LEU A 180 1.00 -9.86 3.95
CA LEU A 180 1.46 -9.45 2.63
C LEU A 180 1.32 -7.94 2.49
N ARG A 181 2.45 -7.24 2.34
CA ARG A 181 2.52 -5.77 2.26
C ARG A 181 1.53 -5.20 1.23
N TRP A 182 1.43 -5.78 0.04
CA TRP A 182 0.54 -5.30 -1.03
C TRP A 182 -0.94 -5.50 -0.74
N ALA A 183 -1.33 -6.51 0.04
CA ALA A 183 -2.71 -6.68 0.48
C ALA A 183 -3.13 -5.52 1.40
N LEU A 184 -2.25 -5.15 2.34
CA LEU A 184 -2.47 -4.02 3.25
C LEU A 184 -2.59 -2.70 2.49
N ILE A 185 -1.66 -2.45 1.55
CA ILE A 185 -1.69 -1.24 0.72
C ILE A 185 -2.96 -1.23 -0.12
N TYR A 186 -3.34 -2.35 -0.74
CA TYR A 186 -4.57 -2.43 -1.53
C TYR A 186 -5.79 -2.12 -0.67
N GLY A 187 -5.93 -2.71 0.51
CA GLY A 187 -7.05 -2.44 1.40
C GLY A 187 -7.17 -0.97 1.82
N PHE A 188 -6.04 -0.32 2.06
CA PHE A 188 -6.03 1.13 2.30
C PHE A 188 -6.44 1.92 1.05
N LEU A 189 -5.82 1.67 -0.11
CA LEU A 189 -6.11 2.41 -1.34
C LEU A 189 -7.56 2.23 -1.80
N GLU A 190 -8.06 0.99 -1.80
CA GLU A 190 -9.44 0.66 -2.13
C GLU A 190 -10.41 1.43 -1.24
N GLY A 191 -10.12 1.54 0.06
CA GLY A 191 -10.93 2.32 0.99
C GLY A 191 -10.86 3.82 0.73
N VAL A 192 -9.66 4.37 0.55
CA VAL A 192 -9.47 5.83 0.39
C VAL A 192 -10.01 6.34 -0.94
N CYS A 193 -9.97 5.54 -2.01
CA CYS A 193 -10.43 5.93 -3.34
C CYS A 193 -11.91 6.36 -3.39
N TRP A 194 -12.74 5.96 -2.43
CA TRP A 194 -14.14 6.43 -2.33
C TRP A 194 -14.26 7.90 -1.89
N PHE A 195 -13.16 8.51 -1.42
CA PHE A 195 -13.13 9.83 -0.78
C PHE A 195 -12.18 10.83 -1.44
N ILE A 196 -11.42 10.42 -2.46
CA ILE A 196 -10.57 11.30 -3.29
C ILE A 196 -11.37 11.78 -4.49
#